data_AF-I7LY85-F1
#
_entry.id   AF-I7LY85-F1
#
_cell.length_a   1.000
_cell.length_b   1.000
_cell.length_c   1.000
_cell.angle_alpha   90.00
_cell.angle_beta   90.00
_cell.angle_gamma   90.00
#
_symmetry.space_group_name_H-M   'P 1'
#
loop_
_entity.id
_entity.type
_entity.pdbx_description
1 polymer ?
#
loop_
_entity_poly.entity_id
_entity_poly.type
_entity_poly.pdbx_seq_one_letter_code
_entity_poly.pdbx_strand_id
1 'polypeptide(L)'
;MMQNINDIKAQLIMLGNSFHELRNIFAQQKLQSIPELLAIDLISGQIEGGLRKYAAKISNPIGPVKYAKGKEYLNNISRQISFFQRCLDQDASQIGYKILPNDIKQQILQNIQLQKKIIEFVDFFIEQAFRQKIGGVLQLRQPGDDFKQMQIYKNLDYTLQINIEQCYTNPCISNLINAAKQTCNKAHNIQNTICFYLEENSVKEDAQEINQLAGKLENSFRSILNSFGQEKDDIKKIKDVIKKEIQKCSNQSQKIINLSKKLQVQYQNDMQLIQNLCDQIIVSVIFFSEVQQLENISVH
;
A
#
# COMPACT_ATOMS: atom_id res chain seq x y z
N MET A 1 25.30 -9.18 -7.48
CA MET A 1 24.23 -8.85 -8.46
C MET A 1 22.85 -9.24 -7.94
N MET A 2 22.60 -10.49 -7.57
CA MET A 2 21.27 -10.95 -7.09
C MET A 2 20.82 -10.26 -5.79
N GLN A 3 21.74 -10.01 -4.86
CA GLN A 3 21.45 -9.35 -3.58
C GLN A 3 20.99 -7.89 -3.77
N ASN A 4 21.74 -7.06 -4.49
CA ASN A 4 21.33 -5.67 -4.79
C ASN A 4 19.97 -5.59 -5.51
N ILE A 5 19.65 -6.54 -6.39
CA ILE A 5 18.36 -6.58 -7.08
C ILE A 5 17.23 -6.89 -6.09
N ASN A 6 17.43 -7.83 -5.18
CA ASN A 6 16.45 -8.15 -4.14
C ASN A 6 16.27 -6.99 -3.16
N ASP A 7 17.36 -6.30 -2.80
CA ASP A 7 17.32 -5.11 -1.96
C ASP A 7 16.53 -3.98 -2.64
N ILE A 8 16.79 -3.71 -3.92
CA ILE A 8 16.02 -2.73 -4.70
C ILE A 8 14.53 -3.10 -4.71
N LYS A 9 14.19 -4.37 -4.96
CA LYS A 9 12.77 -4.82 -4.99
C LYS A 9 12.09 -4.59 -3.64
N ALA A 10 12.69 -5.07 -2.56
CA ALA A 10 12.13 -4.91 -1.23
C ALA A 10 11.88 -3.43 -0.90
N GLN A 11 12.83 -2.56 -1.24
CA GLN A 11 12.72 -1.13 -0.97
C GLN A 11 11.72 -0.41 -1.89
N LEU A 12 11.57 -0.83 -3.15
CA LEU A 12 10.50 -0.33 -4.03
C LEU A 12 9.11 -0.73 -3.53
N ILE A 13 8.96 -1.95 -2.99
CA ILE A 13 7.71 -2.37 -2.32
C ILE A 13 7.47 -1.50 -1.09
N MET A 14 8.46 -1.31 -0.23
CA MET A 14 8.32 -0.46 0.98
C MET A 14 7.96 0.98 0.62
N LEU A 15 8.57 1.55 -0.44
CA LEU A 15 8.21 2.87 -0.94
C LEU A 15 6.76 2.90 -1.42
N GLY A 16 6.32 1.90 -2.19
CA GLY A 16 4.94 1.76 -2.65
C GLY A 16 3.95 1.67 -1.49
N ASN A 17 4.25 0.86 -0.48
CA ASN A 17 3.47 0.73 0.75
C ASN A 17 3.39 2.07 1.49
N SER A 18 4.47 2.86 1.52
CA SER A 18 4.47 4.20 2.13
C SER A 18 3.49 5.15 1.45
N PHE A 19 3.39 5.12 0.11
CA PHE A 19 2.38 5.88 -0.63
C PHE A 19 0.97 5.35 -0.38
N HIS A 20 0.79 4.03 -0.33
CA HIS A 20 -0.49 3.42 -0.01
C HIS A 20 -0.99 3.84 1.40
N GLU A 21 -0.10 3.88 2.38
CA GLU A 21 -0.40 4.32 3.74
C GLU A 21 -0.86 5.78 3.77
N LEU A 22 -0.24 6.65 2.95
CA LEU A 22 -0.66 8.04 2.80
C LEU A 22 -2.11 8.14 2.26
N ARG A 23 -2.47 7.28 1.31
CA ARG A 23 -3.85 7.18 0.79
C ARG A 23 -4.84 6.65 1.83
N ASN A 24 -4.41 5.74 2.70
CA ASN A 24 -5.24 5.27 3.82
C ASN A 24 -5.48 6.38 4.86
N ILE A 25 -4.47 7.22 5.15
CA ILE A 25 -4.64 8.42 5.99
C ILE A 25 -5.69 9.35 5.37
N PHE A 26 -5.60 9.58 4.05
CA PHE A 26 -6.53 10.44 3.33
C PHE A 26 -7.96 9.91 3.26
N ALA A 27 -8.15 8.60 3.06
CA ALA A 27 -9.45 7.94 3.08
C ALA A 27 -10.23 8.20 4.38
N GLN A 28 -9.52 8.35 5.50
CA GLN A 28 -10.10 8.63 6.82
C GLN A 28 -10.48 10.11 7.01
N GLN A 29 -10.04 11.00 6.11
CA GLN A 29 -10.33 12.44 6.14
C GLN A 29 -11.46 12.77 5.15
N LYS A 30 -12.26 13.80 5.43
CA LYS A 30 -13.26 14.32 4.48
C LYS A 30 -12.57 15.07 3.33
N LEU A 31 -12.02 14.31 2.37
CA LEU A 31 -11.18 14.78 1.25
C LEU A 31 -11.81 15.88 0.40
N GLN A 32 -13.15 15.92 0.31
CA GLN A 32 -13.86 16.90 -0.51
C GLN A 32 -13.68 18.36 -0.05
N SER A 33 -13.14 18.59 1.15
CA SER A 33 -12.95 19.95 1.70
C SER A 33 -11.55 20.54 1.50
N ILE A 34 -10.58 19.79 0.94
CA ILE A 34 -9.20 20.25 0.74
C ILE A 34 -8.67 19.73 -0.62
N PRO A 35 -8.76 20.51 -1.71
CA PRO A 35 -8.35 20.10 -3.06
C PRO A 35 -6.89 19.63 -3.18
N GLU A 36 -5.98 20.18 -2.38
CA GLU A 36 -4.57 19.81 -2.35
C GLU A 36 -4.38 18.36 -1.88
N LEU A 37 -5.17 17.89 -0.91
CA LEU A 37 -5.11 16.50 -0.46
C LEU A 37 -5.62 15.53 -1.53
N LEU A 38 -6.60 15.94 -2.33
CA LEU A 38 -7.08 15.17 -3.48
C LEU A 38 -5.99 15.02 -4.55
N ALA A 39 -5.25 16.10 -4.83
CA ALA A 39 -4.12 16.04 -5.75
C ALA A 39 -3.01 15.10 -5.23
N ILE A 40 -2.71 15.16 -3.93
CA ILE A 40 -1.72 14.28 -3.30
C ILE A 40 -2.19 12.81 -3.33
N ASP A 41 -3.46 12.50 -3.06
CA ASP A 41 -3.99 11.13 -3.16
C ASP A 41 -3.85 10.57 -4.59
N LEU A 42 -4.26 11.34 -5.60
CA LEU A 42 -4.20 10.91 -6.99
C LEU A 42 -2.75 10.64 -7.44
N ILE A 43 -1.83 11.54 -7.12
CA ILE A 43 -0.41 11.38 -7.45
C ILE A 43 0.18 10.20 -6.66
N SER A 44 -0.21 10.01 -5.39
CA SER A 44 0.22 8.87 -4.58
C SER A 44 -0.20 7.55 -5.21
N GLY A 45 -1.44 7.44 -5.70
CA GLY A 45 -1.92 6.24 -6.39
C GLY A 45 -1.18 5.96 -7.71
N GLN A 46 -0.82 7.00 -8.45
CA GLN A 46 0.00 6.88 -9.67
C GLN A 46 1.42 6.38 -9.36
N ILE A 47 2.05 6.91 -8.32
CA ILE A 47 3.40 6.52 -7.89
C ILE A 47 3.38 5.08 -7.38
N GLU A 48 2.45 4.73 -6.49
CA GLU A 48 2.24 3.38 -5.97
C GLU A 48 2.12 2.35 -7.12
N GLY A 49 1.26 2.62 -8.11
CA GLY A 49 1.10 1.75 -9.27
C GLY A 49 2.32 1.67 -10.19
N GLY A 50 3.06 2.75 -10.36
CA GLY A 50 4.29 2.76 -11.16
C GLY A 50 5.47 2.07 -10.47
N LEU A 51 5.57 2.12 -9.15
CA LEU A 51 6.59 1.41 -8.36
C LEU A 51 6.45 -0.11 -8.52
N ARG A 52 5.23 -0.65 -8.45
CA ARG A 52 4.96 -2.07 -8.73
C ARG A 52 5.38 -2.47 -10.14
N LYS A 53 5.03 -1.66 -11.15
CA LYS A 53 5.45 -1.89 -12.55
C LYS A 53 6.97 -1.89 -12.70
N TYR A 54 7.66 -1.04 -11.94
CA TYR A 54 9.12 -0.99 -11.98
C TYR A 54 9.76 -2.20 -11.27
N ALA A 55 9.23 -2.61 -10.11
CA ALA A 55 9.66 -3.80 -9.38
C ALA A 55 9.51 -5.09 -10.23
N ALA A 56 8.42 -5.24 -10.98
CA ALA A 56 8.25 -6.34 -11.92
C ALA A 56 9.35 -6.34 -13.02
N LYS A 57 9.66 -5.17 -13.59
CA LYS A 57 10.63 -5.02 -14.68
C LYS A 57 12.08 -5.27 -14.26
N ILE A 58 12.44 -4.99 -13.01
CA ILE A 58 13.80 -5.21 -12.51
C ILE A 58 14.07 -6.69 -12.19
N SER A 59 13.02 -7.50 -12.00
CA SER A 59 13.13 -8.96 -11.81
C SER A 59 13.65 -9.71 -13.05
N ASN A 60 13.49 -9.15 -14.25
CA ASN A 60 13.89 -9.79 -15.50
C ASN A 60 14.85 -8.89 -16.31
N PRO A 61 16.13 -8.74 -15.89
CA PRO A 61 17.01 -7.69 -16.37
C PRO A 61 17.60 -7.99 -17.75
N ILE A 62 17.04 -7.37 -18.80
CA ILE A 62 17.68 -7.27 -20.12
C ILE A 62 18.30 -5.87 -20.24
N GLY A 63 19.62 -5.79 -20.11
CA GLY A 63 20.44 -4.61 -20.43
C GLY A 63 20.44 -3.44 -19.42
N PRO A 64 21.40 -2.50 -19.56
CA PRO A 64 21.62 -1.38 -18.63
C PRO A 64 20.53 -0.27 -18.70
N VAL A 65 19.75 -0.22 -19.79
CA VAL A 65 18.72 0.81 -20.05
C VAL A 65 17.63 0.86 -18.96
N LYS A 66 17.37 -0.26 -18.27
CA LYS A 66 16.36 -0.33 -17.20
C LYS A 66 16.78 0.40 -15.91
N TYR A 67 18.09 0.52 -15.64
CA TYR A 67 18.58 1.26 -14.47
C TYR A 67 18.48 2.78 -14.68
N ALA A 68 18.81 3.26 -15.88
CA ALA A 68 18.67 4.68 -16.24
C ALA A 68 17.20 5.15 -16.16
N LYS A 69 16.27 4.34 -16.70
CA LYS A 69 14.82 4.60 -16.56
C LYS A 69 14.34 4.56 -15.10
N GLY A 70 14.95 3.71 -14.28
CA GLY A 70 14.72 3.68 -12.83
C GLY A 70 15.08 4.99 -12.15
N LYS A 71 16.25 5.55 -12.45
CA LYS A 71 16.68 6.86 -11.93
C LYS A 71 15.74 7.98 -12.34
N GLU A 72 15.34 8.03 -13.61
CA GLU A 72 14.37 9.02 -14.09
C GLU A 72 13.05 8.92 -13.32
N TYR A 73 12.59 7.69 -13.08
CA TYR A 73 11.38 7.42 -12.32
C TYR A 73 11.51 7.88 -10.85
N LEU A 74 12.60 7.54 -10.16
CA LEU A 74 12.87 7.99 -8.79
C LEU A 74 12.98 9.52 -8.68
N ASN A 75 13.63 10.17 -9.65
CA ASN A 75 13.72 11.64 -9.71
C ASN A 75 12.35 12.29 -9.91
N ASN A 76 11.44 11.65 -10.66
CA ASN A 76 10.06 12.13 -10.76
C ASN A 76 9.34 12.00 -9.42
N ILE A 77 9.46 10.86 -8.74
CA ILE A 77 8.86 10.65 -7.41
C ILE A 77 9.39 11.70 -6.42
N SER A 78 10.71 11.93 -6.36
CA SER A 78 11.32 12.93 -5.48
C SER A 78 10.78 14.35 -5.72
N ARG A 79 10.55 14.73 -6.99
CA ARG A 79 9.90 16.00 -7.35
C ARG A 79 8.45 16.08 -6.84
N GLN A 80 7.68 14.99 -6.97
CA GLN A 80 6.31 14.94 -6.47
C GLN A 80 6.24 15.02 -4.94
N ILE A 81 7.11 14.31 -4.23
CA ILE A 81 7.19 14.42 -2.76
C ILE A 81 7.56 15.84 -2.32
N SER A 82 8.48 16.49 -3.03
CA SER A 82 8.84 17.88 -2.75
C SER A 82 7.66 18.83 -3.01
N PHE A 83 6.84 18.55 -4.02
CA PHE A 83 5.57 19.25 -4.22
C PHE A 83 4.60 19.01 -3.05
N PHE A 84 4.43 17.77 -2.59
CA PHE A 84 3.56 17.45 -1.45
C PHE A 84 3.96 18.22 -0.19
N GLN A 85 5.26 18.26 0.12
CA GLN A 85 5.76 18.98 1.28
C GLN A 85 5.46 20.49 1.18
N ARG A 86 5.66 21.10 0.01
CA ARG A 86 5.29 22.50 -0.22
C ARG A 86 3.79 22.75 -0.01
N CYS A 87 2.92 21.85 -0.47
CA CYS A 87 1.48 21.98 -0.23
C CYS A 87 1.12 21.91 1.26
N LEU A 88 1.84 21.12 2.06
CA LEU A 88 1.60 20.99 3.50
C LEU A 88 2.17 22.16 4.32
N ASP A 89 3.21 22.82 3.79
CA ASP A 89 3.85 23.98 4.41
C ASP A 89 3.06 25.27 4.18
N GLN A 90 2.16 25.31 3.19
CA GLN A 90 1.27 26.44 2.96
C GLN A 90 0.24 26.56 4.08
N ASP A 91 0.05 27.79 4.56
CA ASP A 91 -1.01 28.12 5.51
C ASP A 91 -2.36 28.15 4.78
N ALA A 92 -3.06 27.01 4.80
CA ALA A 92 -4.35 26.80 4.17
C ALA A 92 -5.43 27.82 4.59
N SER A 93 -5.25 28.48 5.75
CA SER A 93 -6.18 29.52 6.22
C SER A 93 -6.14 30.79 5.37
N GLN A 94 -5.01 31.11 4.73
CA GLN A 94 -4.83 32.29 3.88
C GLN A 94 -5.60 32.20 2.55
N ILE A 95 -6.02 30.98 2.18
CA ILE A 95 -6.77 30.69 0.95
C ILE A 95 -8.16 30.11 1.24
N GLY A 96 -8.63 30.18 2.49
CA GLY A 96 -9.99 29.82 2.88
C GLY A 96 -10.27 28.32 3.03
N TYR A 97 -9.22 27.47 3.05
CA TYR A 97 -9.36 26.03 3.26
C TYR A 97 -9.34 25.64 4.73
N LYS A 98 -9.93 24.48 5.05
CA LYS A 98 -9.86 23.92 6.40
C LYS A 98 -8.42 23.54 6.74
N ILE A 99 -7.98 23.97 7.92
CA ILE A 99 -6.68 23.60 8.46
C ILE A 99 -6.69 22.10 8.80
N LEU A 100 -5.67 21.39 8.34
CA LEU A 100 -5.46 19.98 8.67
C LEU A 100 -5.13 19.84 10.17
N PRO A 101 -5.73 18.87 10.89
CA PRO A 101 -5.35 18.60 12.27
C PRO A 101 -3.83 18.36 12.41
N ASN A 102 -3.22 18.92 13.46
CA ASN A 102 -1.77 18.91 13.64
C ASN A 102 -1.20 17.49 13.74
N ASP A 103 -1.89 16.58 14.41
CA ASP A 103 -1.53 15.17 14.52
C ASP A 103 -1.49 14.49 13.13
N ILE A 104 -2.50 14.73 12.29
CA ILE A 104 -2.55 14.20 10.92
C ILE A 104 -1.46 14.83 10.05
N LYS A 105 -1.22 16.14 10.17
CA LYS A 105 -0.12 16.83 9.48
C LYS A 105 1.23 16.19 9.83
N GLN A 106 1.48 15.91 11.11
CA GLN A 106 2.72 15.26 11.55
C GLN A 106 2.86 13.85 11.00
N GLN A 107 1.79 13.05 10.98
CA GLN A 107 1.82 11.71 10.37
C GLN A 107 2.18 11.75 8.88
N ILE A 108 1.61 12.68 8.12
CA ILE A 108 1.93 12.85 6.69
C ILE A 108 3.39 13.26 6.51
N LEU A 109 3.89 14.23 7.31
CA LEU A 109 5.27 14.68 7.23
C LEU A 109 6.26 13.56 7.56
N GLN A 110 5.98 12.75 8.58
CA GLN A 110 6.79 11.56 8.91
C GLN A 110 6.80 10.54 7.75
N ASN A 111 5.66 10.29 7.12
CA ASN A 111 5.57 9.42 5.95
C ASN A 111 6.38 9.98 4.77
N ILE A 112 6.26 11.28 4.46
CA ILE A 112 7.05 11.96 3.42
C ILE A 112 8.57 11.85 3.70
N GLN A 113 9.00 12.06 4.95
CA GLN A 113 10.42 11.92 5.32
C GLN A 113 10.91 10.49 5.11
N LEU A 114 10.10 9.49 5.46
CA LEU A 114 10.43 8.09 5.20
C LEU A 114 10.57 7.82 3.69
N GLN A 115 9.63 8.29 2.87
CA GLN A 115 9.66 8.12 1.41
C GLN A 115 10.96 8.68 0.81
N LYS A 116 11.41 9.87 1.26
CA LYS A 116 12.68 10.47 0.82
C LYS A 116 13.88 9.58 1.12
N LYS A 117 13.97 9.06 2.36
CA LYS A 117 15.08 8.18 2.76
C LYS A 117 15.10 6.87 1.97
N ILE A 118 13.93 6.27 1.71
CA ILE A 118 13.84 5.06 0.88
C ILE A 118 14.28 5.36 -0.56
N ILE A 119 13.91 6.52 -1.13
CA ILE A 119 14.34 6.91 -2.49
C ILE A 119 15.85 7.04 -2.59
N GLU A 120 16.49 7.75 -1.65
CA GLU A 120 17.95 7.88 -1.60
C GLU A 120 18.63 6.51 -1.54
N PHE A 121 18.06 5.61 -0.74
CA PHE A 121 18.55 4.25 -0.58
C PHE A 121 18.41 3.40 -1.85
N VAL A 122 17.26 3.49 -2.54
CA VAL A 122 17.04 2.78 -3.82
C VAL A 122 17.95 3.34 -4.91
N ASP A 123 18.11 4.67 -4.98
CA ASP A 123 18.96 5.31 -5.99
C ASP A 123 20.42 4.86 -5.86
N PHE A 124 20.94 4.79 -4.63
CA PHE A 124 22.27 4.24 -4.34
C PHE A 124 22.44 2.81 -4.91
N PHE A 125 21.48 1.90 -4.65
CA PHE A 125 21.61 0.54 -5.13
C PHE A 125 21.44 0.40 -6.64
N ILE A 126 20.61 1.25 -7.26
CA ILE A 126 20.51 1.33 -8.73
C ILE A 126 21.85 1.77 -9.33
N GLU A 127 22.53 2.76 -8.73
CA GLU A 127 23.86 3.19 -9.17
C GLU A 127 24.90 2.09 -9.06
N GLN A 128 24.94 1.40 -7.92
CA GLN A 128 25.83 0.25 -7.70
C GLN A 128 25.60 -0.84 -8.75
N ALA A 129 24.33 -1.21 -8.99
CA ALA A 129 23.98 -2.23 -9.97
C ALA A 129 24.34 -1.82 -11.41
N PHE A 130 24.09 -0.56 -11.78
CA PHE A 130 24.45 -0.03 -13.10
C PHE A 130 25.96 -0.04 -13.33
N ARG A 131 26.74 0.45 -12.37
CA ARG A 131 28.21 0.56 -12.46
C ARG A 131 28.89 -0.79 -12.50
N GLN A 132 28.45 -1.75 -11.67
CA GLN A 132 28.90 -3.13 -11.76
C GLN A 132 28.63 -3.75 -13.14
N LYS A 133 27.50 -3.40 -13.77
CA LYS A 133 27.17 -3.88 -15.13
C LYS A 133 28.04 -3.28 -16.23
N ILE A 134 28.55 -2.06 -16.06
CA ILE A 134 29.40 -1.38 -17.06
C ILE A 134 30.90 -1.39 -16.71
N GLY A 135 31.31 -2.15 -15.69
CA GLY A 135 32.72 -2.33 -15.33
C GLY A 135 33.40 -1.15 -14.65
N GLY A 136 32.64 -0.24 -14.01
CA GLY A 136 33.21 0.91 -13.28
C GLY A 136 33.66 0.56 -11.85
N VAL A 137 34.66 1.27 -11.34
CA VAL A 137 35.11 1.22 -9.92
C VAL A 137 34.42 2.33 -9.12
N LEU A 138 34.04 2.06 -7.86
CA LEU A 138 33.24 2.98 -7.03
C LEU A 138 33.84 3.25 -5.65
N GLN A 139 33.85 4.52 -5.25
CA GLN A 139 33.82 4.97 -3.86
C GLN A 139 32.54 5.80 -3.65
N LEU A 140 31.43 5.15 -3.33
CA LEU A 140 30.21 5.86 -2.88
C LEU A 140 30.11 5.79 -1.36
N ARG A 141 29.59 6.86 -0.75
CA ARG A 141 29.10 6.78 0.63
C ARG A 141 27.83 5.92 0.65
N GLN A 142 27.83 4.90 1.50
CA GLN A 142 26.65 4.09 1.75
C GLN A 142 25.61 4.93 2.51
N PRO A 143 24.35 4.98 2.06
CA PRO A 143 23.28 5.58 2.86
C PRO A 143 23.07 4.79 4.16
N GLY A 144 22.81 5.50 5.26
CA GLY A 144 22.53 4.89 6.56
C GLY A 144 21.13 4.27 6.61
N ASP A 145 21.04 3.05 7.14
CA ASP A 145 19.81 2.24 7.20
C ASP A 145 18.92 2.54 8.41
N ASP A 146 19.24 3.57 9.19
CA ASP A 146 18.58 3.86 10.48
C ASP A 146 17.07 4.13 10.33
N PHE A 147 16.61 4.53 9.14
CA PHE A 147 15.18 4.71 8.85
C PHE A 147 14.39 3.40 8.98
N LYS A 148 15.02 2.23 8.83
CA LYS A 148 14.39 0.93 9.03
C LYS A 148 13.97 0.68 10.48
N GLN A 149 14.52 1.44 11.43
CA GLN A 149 14.13 1.39 12.84
C GLN A 149 12.88 2.22 13.14
N MET A 150 12.46 3.11 12.25
CA MET A 150 11.24 3.92 12.43
C MET A 150 10.01 3.01 12.52
N GLN A 151 9.12 3.27 13.50
CA GLN A 151 7.92 2.47 13.70
C GLN A 151 7.03 2.41 12.44
N ILE A 152 6.90 3.55 11.75
CA ILE A 152 6.15 3.62 10.50
C ILE A 152 6.72 2.67 9.44
N TYR A 153 8.04 2.53 9.31
CA TYR A 153 8.66 1.58 8.37
C TYR A 153 8.33 0.14 8.72
N LYS A 154 8.41 -0.22 10.01
CA LYS A 154 8.06 -1.58 10.49
C LYS A 154 6.60 -1.94 10.20
N ASN A 155 5.71 -0.95 10.23
CA ASN A 155 4.29 -1.13 9.93
C ASN A 155 3.98 -1.26 8.43
N LEU A 156 4.94 -0.99 7.53
CA LEU A 156 4.79 -1.18 6.08
C LEU A 156 5.01 -2.64 5.66
N ASP A 157 5.36 -3.53 6.59
CA ASP A 157 5.27 -4.97 6.36
C ASP A 157 3.83 -5.46 6.56
N TYR A 158 3.13 -5.62 5.44
CA TYR A 158 1.72 -6.00 5.41
C TYR A 158 1.47 -7.50 5.56
N THR A 159 2.50 -8.30 5.88
CA THR A 159 2.35 -9.72 6.20
C THR A 159 1.85 -9.98 7.63
N LEU A 160 1.85 -8.96 8.49
CA LEU A 160 1.46 -9.06 9.90
C LEU A 160 -0.01 -9.53 10.08
N GLN A 161 -0.21 -10.45 11.03
CA GLN A 161 -1.51 -11.00 11.39
C GLN A 161 -2.46 -9.93 11.94
N ILE A 162 -3.76 -10.10 11.68
CA ILE A 162 -4.80 -9.24 12.24
C ILE A 162 -5.05 -9.66 13.69
N ASN A 163 -4.91 -8.74 14.63
CA ASN A 163 -5.34 -8.96 16.00
C ASN A 163 -6.85 -8.67 16.13
N ILE A 164 -7.69 -9.53 15.52
CA ILE A 164 -9.16 -9.40 15.55
C ILE A 164 -9.72 -9.74 16.94
N GLU A 165 -9.00 -10.54 17.74
CA GLU A 165 -9.42 -10.93 19.08
C GLU A 165 -9.67 -9.71 20.00
N GLN A 166 -8.86 -8.66 19.87
CA GLN A 166 -9.05 -7.39 20.58
C GLN A 166 -10.27 -6.59 20.08
N CYS A 167 -10.71 -6.80 18.84
CA CYS A 167 -11.86 -6.11 18.25
C CYS A 167 -13.19 -6.71 18.71
N TYR A 168 -13.23 -8.02 18.99
CA TYR A 168 -14.41 -8.69 19.54
C TYR A 168 -14.72 -8.31 20.98
N THR A 169 -13.68 -7.98 21.76
CA THR A 169 -13.82 -7.61 23.18
C THR A 169 -14.36 -6.18 23.36
N ASN A 170 -14.18 -5.29 22.36
CA ASN A 170 -14.74 -3.94 22.36
C ASN A 170 -14.97 -3.42 20.92
N PRO A 171 -16.17 -3.57 20.35
CA PRO A 171 -16.48 -3.09 19.00
C PRO A 171 -16.69 -1.57 19.00
N CYS A 172 -15.59 -0.82 18.87
CA CYS A 172 -15.58 0.62 18.66
C CYS A 172 -15.11 1.00 17.24
N ILE A 173 -15.47 2.21 16.80
CA ILE A 173 -15.13 2.72 15.46
C ILE A 173 -13.61 2.67 15.20
N SER A 174 -12.78 2.98 16.19
CA SER A 174 -11.32 2.94 16.04
C SER A 174 -10.79 1.52 15.73
N ASN A 175 -11.35 0.49 16.36
CA ASN A 175 -11.05 -0.91 16.05
C ASN A 175 -11.53 -1.32 14.66
N LEU A 176 -12.71 -0.87 14.24
CA LEU A 176 -13.23 -1.12 12.89
C LEU A 176 -12.38 -0.47 11.80
N ILE A 177 -11.94 0.77 12.02
CA ILE A 177 -11.01 1.47 11.13
C ILE A 177 -9.70 0.70 11.01
N ASN A 178 -9.14 0.25 12.14
CA ASN A 178 -7.89 -0.51 12.13
C ASN A 178 -8.05 -1.84 11.39
N ALA A 179 -9.13 -2.58 11.65
CA ALA A 179 -9.42 -3.82 10.94
C ALA A 179 -9.54 -3.59 9.42
N ALA A 180 -10.34 -2.62 8.98
CA ALA A 180 -10.49 -2.31 7.56
C ALA A 180 -9.17 -1.89 6.89
N LYS A 181 -8.34 -1.10 7.59
CA LYS A 181 -7.01 -0.70 7.14
C LYS A 181 -6.07 -1.91 6.98
N GLN A 182 -6.03 -2.78 7.97
CA GLN A 182 -5.21 -3.99 7.92
C GLN A 182 -5.65 -4.93 6.78
N THR A 183 -6.95 -5.04 6.53
CA THR A 183 -7.45 -5.86 5.42
C THR A 183 -7.17 -5.22 4.06
N CYS A 184 -7.27 -3.89 3.94
CA CYS A 184 -6.84 -3.14 2.76
C CYS A 184 -5.36 -3.40 2.44
N ASN A 185 -4.49 -3.27 3.45
CA ASN A 185 -3.05 -3.52 3.33
C ASN A 185 -2.73 -4.96 2.89
N LYS A 186 -3.50 -5.96 3.34
CA LYS A 186 -3.33 -7.36 2.92
C LYS A 186 -3.70 -7.56 1.45
N ALA A 187 -4.81 -6.99 1.01
CA ALA A 187 -5.21 -7.04 -0.39
C ALA A 187 -4.13 -6.38 -1.28
N HIS A 188 -3.59 -5.26 -0.83
CA HIS A 188 -2.46 -4.60 -1.47
C HIS A 188 -1.19 -5.47 -1.50
N ASN A 189 -0.93 -6.23 -0.43
CA ASN A 189 0.21 -7.14 -0.37
C ASN A 189 0.09 -8.32 -1.34
N ILE A 190 -1.13 -8.80 -1.61
CA ILE A 190 -1.38 -9.76 -2.69
C ILE A 190 -0.96 -9.15 -4.03
N GLN A 191 -1.31 -7.88 -4.30
CA GLN A 191 -0.89 -7.19 -5.52
C GLN A 191 0.64 -7.04 -5.61
N ASN A 192 1.31 -6.73 -4.50
CA ASN A 192 2.77 -6.65 -4.47
C ASN A 192 3.44 -8.00 -4.72
N THR A 193 2.89 -9.08 -4.14
CA THR A 193 3.43 -10.43 -4.31
C THR A 193 3.24 -10.90 -5.76
N ILE A 194 2.03 -10.74 -6.31
CA ILE A 194 1.71 -11.22 -7.66
C ILE A 194 2.35 -10.36 -8.77
N CYS A 195 2.77 -9.11 -8.48
CA CYS A 195 3.22 -8.20 -9.52
C CYS A 195 4.43 -8.71 -10.31
N PHE A 196 5.26 -9.56 -9.69
CA PHE A 196 6.45 -10.14 -10.31
C PHE A 196 6.15 -11.13 -11.44
N TYR A 197 4.92 -11.66 -11.50
CA TYR A 197 4.50 -12.65 -12.50
C TYR A 197 3.67 -12.04 -13.63
N LEU A 198 3.41 -10.72 -13.61
CA LEU A 198 2.58 -10.05 -14.62
C LEU A 198 3.19 -10.00 -16.03
N GLU A 199 4.49 -10.25 -16.12
CA GLU A 199 5.25 -10.30 -17.38
C GLU A 199 5.74 -11.73 -17.70
N GLU A 200 5.37 -12.73 -16.89
CA GLU A 200 5.79 -14.11 -17.06
C GLU A 200 4.80 -14.85 -17.96
N ASN A 201 5.22 -15.20 -19.17
CA ASN A 201 4.31 -15.69 -20.22
C ASN A 201 3.53 -16.95 -19.81
N SER A 202 4.11 -17.84 -19.00
CA SER A 202 3.47 -19.09 -18.58
C SER A 202 2.29 -18.89 -17.62
N VAL A 203 2.24 -17.76 -16.90
CA VAL A 203 1.27 -17.53 -15.82
C VAL A 203 0.62 -16.15 -15.86
N LYS A 204 0.88 -15.38 -16.91
CA LYS A 204 0.49 -13.98 -17.06
C LYS A 204 -1.01 -13.73 -16.86
N GLU A 205 -1.86 -14.56 -17.46
CA GLU A 205 -3.31 -14.37 -17.42
C GLU A 205 -3.85 -14.56 -15.99
N ASP A 206 -3.51 -15.69 -15.35
CA ASP A 206 -3.87 -15.96 -13.96
C ASP A 206 -3.31 -14.90 -13.00
N ALA A 207 -2.05 -14.46 -13.20
CA ALA A 207 -1.42 -13.42 -12.40
C ALA A 207 -2.11 -12.05 -12.56
N GLN A 208 -2.54 -11.71 -13.77
CA GLN A 208 -3.31 -10.49 -14.03
C GLN A 208 -4.69 -10.56 -13.39
N GLU A 209 -5.36 -11.71 -13.43
CA GLU A 209 -6.66 -11.89 -12.79
C GLU A 209 -6.54 -11.77 -11.25
N ILE A 210 -5.54 -12.42 -10.63
CA ILE A 210 -5.26 -12.28 -9.19
C ILE A 210 -5.03 -10.81 -8.82
N ASN A 211 -4.19 -10.09 -9.58
CA ASN A 211 -3.91 -8.67 -9.32
C ASN A 211 -5.17 -7.80 -9.41
N GLN A 212 -6.04 -8.03 -10.40
CA GLN A 212 -7.29 -7.30 -10.55
C GLN A 212 -8.29 -7.59 -9.43
N LEU A 213 -8.41 -8.86 -9.02
CA LEU A 213 -9.28 -9.27 -7.92
C LEU A 213 -8.78 -8.68 -6.59
N ALA A 214 -7.46 -8.71 -6.34
CA ALA A 214 -6.86 -8.11 -5.17
C ALA A 214 -7.07 -6.59 -5.12
N GLY A 215 -6.96 -5.89 -6.27
CA GLY A 215 -7.30 -4.47 -6.35
C GLY A 215 -8.78 -4.18 -6.06
N LYS A 216 -9.70 -5.09 -6.41
CA LYS A 216 -11.13 -4.96 -6.05
C LYS A 216 -11.35 -5.18 -4.55
N LEU A 217 -10.63 -6.12 -3.93
CA LEU A 217 -10.63 -6.30 -2.47
C LEU A 217 -10.14 -5.04 -1.76
N GLU A 218 -8.98 -4.51 -2.17
CA GLU A 218 -8.39 -3.27 -1.63
C GLU A 218 -9.40 -2.12 -1.69
N ASN A 219 -10.03 -1.91 -2.85
CA ASN A 219 -11.01 -0.84 -3.04
C ASN A 219 -12.29 -1.04 -2.21
N SER A 220 -12.71 -2.28 -1.97
CA SER A 220 -13.88 -2.58 -1.14
C SER A 220 -13.61 -2.17 0.33
N PHE A 221 -12.45 -2.53 0.87
CA PHE A 221 -12.07 -2.11 2.23
C PHE A 221 -11.73 -0.62 2.33
N ARG A 222 -11.18 0.00 1.28
CA ARG A 222 -11.03 1.46 1.22
C ARG A 222 -12.38 2.18 1.20
N SER A 223 -13.40 1.63 0.55
CA SER A 223 -14.76 2.16 0.60
C SER A 223 -15.35 2.09 2.02
N ILE A 224 -15.10 0.99 2.74
CA ILE A 224 -15.43 0.87 4.17
C ILE A 224 -14.67 1.92 5.00
N LEU A 225 -13.37 2.13 4.77
CA LEU A 225 -12.61 3.19 5.45
C LEU A 225 -13.19 4.60 5.19
N ASN A 226 -13.56 4.88 3.94
CA ASN A 226 -14.13 6.17 3.54
C ASN A 226 -15.47 6.44 4.26
N SER A 227 -16.29 5.42 4.50
CA SER A 227 -17.58 5.62 5.20
C SER A 227 -17.37 6.06 6.64
N PHE A 228 -16.32 5.55 7.32
CA PHE A 228 -15.94 6.03 8.65
C PHE A 228 -15.41 7.47 8.66
N GLY A 229 -14.97 8.03 7.53
CA GLY A 229 -14.57 9.44 7.42
C GLY A 229 -15.75 10.37 7.08
N GLN A 230 -16.61 9.94 6.16
CA GLN A 230 -17.69 10.77 5.60
C GLN A 230 -18.96 10.77 6.46
N GLU A 231 -19.31 9.63 7.03
CA GLU A 231 -20.61 9.34 7.64
C GLU A 231 -20.47 9.02 9.14
N LYS A 232 -19.49 9.61 9.84
CA LYS A 232 -19.18 9.31 11.27
C LYS A 232 -20.39 9.29 12.20
N ASP A 233 -21.40 10.10 11.90
CA ASP A 233 -22.60 10.26 12.72
C ASP A 233 -23.79 9.38 12.24
N ASP A 234 -23.64 8.65 11.12
CA ASP A 234 -24.68 7.80 10.52
C ASP A 234 -24.23 6.33 10.45
N ILE A 235 -24.34 5.66 11.60
CA ILE A 235 -24.00 4.24 11.76
C ILE A 235 -24.79 3.35 10.77
N LYS A 236 -26.02 3.72 10.42
CA LYS A 236 -26.85 2.93 9.50
C LYS A 236 -26.23 2.92 8.11
N LYS A 237 -25.84 4.07 7.57
CA LYS A 237 -25.14 4.14 6.27
C LYS A 237 -23.79 3.41 6.29
N ILE A 238 -23.03 3.52 7.37
CA ILE A 238 -21.76 2.78 7.52
C ILE A 238 -22.02 1.27 7.39
N LYS A 239 -23.04 0.74 8.07
CA LYS A 239 -23.44 -0.68 7.98
C LYS A 239 -23.89 -1.08 6.58
N ASP A 240 -24.63 -0.22 5.88
CA ASP A 240 -25.06 -0.49 4.50
C ASP A 240 -23.87 -0.57 3.54
N VAL A 241 -22.87 0.31 3.70
CA VAL A 241 -21.61 0.23 2.94
C VAL A 241 -20.87 -1.07 3.26
N ILE A 242 -20.71 -1.41 4.55
CA ILE A 242 -20.07 -2.65 4.97
C ILE A 242 -20.75 -3.86 4.32
N LYS A 243 -22.08 -3.98 4.44
CA LYS A 243 -22.87 -5.08 3.86
C LYS A 243 -22.63 -5.22 2.35
N LYS A 244 -22.67 -4.11 1.62
CA LYS A 244 -22.48 -4.09 0.16
C LYS A 244 -21.08 -4.53 -0.23
N GLU A 245 -20.05 -4.07 0.48
CA GLU A 245 -18.66 -4.31 0.12
C GLU A 245 -18.18 -5.72 0.53
N ILE A 246 -18.57 -6.23 1.70
CA ILE A 246 -18.15 -7.57 2.17
C ILE A 246 -18.71 -8.71 1.32
N GLN A 247 -19.93 -8.56 0.78
CA GLN A 247 -20.54 -9.56 -0.11
C GLN A 247 -19.72 -9.78 -1.38
N LYS A 248 -19.04 -8.74 -1.87
CA LYS A 248 -18.15 -8.84 -3.04
C LYS A 248 -16.81 -9.50 -2.66
N CYS A 249 -16.33 -9.26 -1.44
CA CYS A 249 -15.00 -9.67 -1.00
C CYS A 249 -14.87 -11.20 -0.86
N SER A 250 -15.84 -11.88 -0.26
CA SER A 250 -15.76 -13.34 -0.06
C SER A 250 -15.55 -14.10 -1.38
N ASN A 251 -16.36 -13.77 -2.40
CA ASN A 251 -16.26 -14.39 -3.73
C ASN A 251 -14.92 -14.08 -4.42
N GLN A 252 -14.39 -12.87 -4.24
CA GLN A 252 -13.09 -12.48 -4.83
C GLN A 252 -11.93 -13.22 -4.15
N SER A 253 -11.94 -13.32 -2.81
CA SER A 253 -10.92 -14.08 -2.07
C SER A 253 -10.89 -15.55 -2.48
N GLN A 254 -12.05 -16.20 -2.61
CA GLN A 254 -12.10 -17.61 -3.02
C GLN A 254 -11.57 -17.83 -4.44
N LYS A 255 -11.85 -16.90 -5.37
CA LYS A 255 -11.30 -16.95 -6.72
C LYS A 255 -9.78 -16.80 -6.72
N ILE A 256 -9.23 -15.87 -5.93
CA ILE A 256 -7.78 -15.70 -5.78
C ILE A 256 -7.14 -16.98 -5.22
N ILE A 257 -7.73 -17.60 -4.19
CA ILE A 257 -7.23 -18.87 -3.62
C ILE A 257 -7.16 -19.95 -4.71
N ASN A 258 -8.22 -20.10 -5.52
CA ASN A 258 -8.26 -21.11 -6.56
C ASN A 258 -7.22 -20.87 -7.66
N LEU A 259 -7.03 -19.63 -8.10
CA LEU A 259 -5.98 -19.27 -9.06
C LEU A 259 -4.58 -19.50 -8.46
N SER A 260 -4.38 -19.11 -7.20
CA SER A 260 -3.10 -19.29 -6.50
C SER A 260 -2.71 -20.77 -6.38
N LYS A 261 -3.68 -21.67 -6.15
CA LYS A 261 -3.45 -23.12 -6.15
C LYS A 261 -2.96 -23.65 -7.50
N LYS A 262 -3.47 -23.11 -8.62
CA LYS A 262 -2.98 -23.47 -9.97
C LYS A 262 -1.51 -23.08 -10.13
N LEU A 263 -1.15 -21.88 -9.68
CA LEU A 263 0.21 -21.34 -9.79
C LEU A 263 1.19 -21.96 -8.77
N GLN A 264 0.69 -22.55 -7.68
CA GLN A 264 1.50 -23.08 -6.58
C GLN A 264 2.45 -24.21 -7.02
N VAL A 265 2.13 -24.93 -8.10
CA VAL A 265 3.01 -25.97 -8.67
C VAL A 265 4.37 -25.40 -9.08
N GLN A 266 4.41 -24.14 -9.53
CA GLN A 266 5.63 -23.47 -10.00
C GLN A 266 6.19 -22.48 -8.97
N TYR A 267 5.32 -21.83 -8.18
CA TYR A 267 5.69 -20.73 -7.27
C TYR A 267 5.17 -20.95 -5.86
N GLN A 268 5.58 -22.06 -5.24
CA GLN A 268 4.98 -22.57 -4.00
C GLN A 268 4.92 -21.53 -2.86
N ASN A 269 6.03 -20.89 -2.52
CA ASN A 269 6.12 -20.00 -1.36
C ASN A 269 5.25 -18.75 -1.50
N ASP A 270 5.35 -18.06 -2.64
CA ASP A 270 4.61 -16.82 -2.89
C ASP A 270 3.10 -17.08 -3.03
N MET A 271 2.70 -18.19 -3.66
CA MET A 271 1.29 -18.55 -3.77
C MET A 271 0.69 -19.02 -2.44
N GLN A 272 1.49 -19.64 -1.57
CA GLN A 272 1.06 -19.97 -0.21
C GLN A 272 0.87 -18.70 0.64
N LEU A 273 1.75 -17.71 0.50
CA LEU A 273 1.58 -16.40 1.13
C LEU A 273 0.28 -15.72 0.68
N ILE A 274 -0.01 -15.70 -0.63
CA ILE A 274 -1.25 -15.13 -1.16
C ILE A 274 -2.49 -15.84 -0.58
N GLN A 275 -2.48 -17.17 -0.51
CA GLN A 275 -3.57 -17.94 0.09
C GLN A 275 -3.78 -17.57 1.56
N ASN A 276 -2.71 -17.52 2.36
CA ASN A 276 -2.78 -17.12 3.77
C ASN A 276 -3.34 -15.70 3.95
N LEU A 277 -2.97 -14.76 3.06
CA LEU A 277 -3.50 -13.40 3.08
C LEU A 277 -5.01 -13.40 2.75
N CYS A 278 -5.44 -14.18 1.76
CA CYS A 278 -6.86 -14.34 1.44
C CYS A 278 -7.67 -14.93 2.61
N ASP A 279 -7.13 -15.93 3.31
CA ASP A 279 -7.79 -16.51 4.48
C ASP A 279 -7.97 -15.47 5.58
N GLN A 280 -6.95 -14.64 5.85
CA GLN A 280 -7.06 -13.53 6.81
C GLN A 280 -8.06 -12.45 6.36
N ILE A 281 -8.17 -12.19 5.05
CA ILE A 281 -9.20 -11.31 4.50
C ILE A 281 -10.60 -11.92 4.71
N ILE A 282 -10.76 -13.23 4.55
CA ILE A 282 -12.03 -13.93 4.80
C ILE A 282 -12.42 -13.82 6.29
N VAL A 283 -11.47 -13.99 7.21
CA VAL A 283 -11.72 -13.75 8.64
C VAL A 283 -12.20 -12.31 8.88
N SER A 284 -11.62 -11.32 8.19
CA SER A 284 -12.08 -9.93 8.26
C SER A 284 -13.50 -9.76 7.73
N VAL A 285 -13.84 -10.44 6.62
CA VAL A 285 -15.18 -10.42 6.03
C VAL A 285 -16.22 -10.98 7.00
N ILE A 286 -15.90 -12.08 7.69
CA ILE A 286 -16.75 -12.67 8.73
C ILE A 286 -16.96 -11.67 9.86
N PHE A 287 -15.87 -11.12 10.40
CA PHE A 287 -15.92 -10.08 11.45
C PHE A 287 -16.81 -8.89 11.05
N PHE A 288 -16.62 -8.30 9.87
CA PHE A 288 -17.45 -7.18 9.41
C PHE A 288 -18.91 -7.58 9.15
N SER A 289 -19.18 -8.84 8.80
CA SER A 289 -20.54 -9.36 8.68
C SER A 289 -21.25 -9.45 10.03
N GLU A 290 -20.52 -9.82 11.08
CA GLU A 290 -21.04 -9.87 12.45
C GLU A 290 -21.26 -8.46 13.02
N VAL A 291 -20.32 -7.53 12.79
CA VAL A 291 -20.45 -6.11 13.18
C VAL A 291 -21.69 -5.47 12.55
N GLN A 292 -22.04 -5.85 11.32
CA GLN A 292 -23.27 -5.38 10.66
C GLN A 292 -24.53 -5.74 11.46
N GLN A 293 -24.51 -6.82 12.22
CA GLN A 293 -25.64 -7.35 13.00
C GLN A 293 -25.71 -6.78 14.42
N LEU A 294 -24.65 -6.16 14.93
CA LEU A 294 -24.61 -5.59 16.29
C LEU A 294 -25.59 -4.42 16.43
N GLU A 295 -26.36 -4.37 17.51
CA GLU A 295 -27.29 -3.26 17.76
C GLU A 295 -26.56 -1.96 18.11
N ASN A 296 -25.43 -2.05 18.81
CA ASN A 296 -24.63 -0.90 19.25
C ASN A 296 -23.17 -1.01 18.77
N ILE A 297 -22.64 0.07 18.18
CA ILE A 297 -21.21 0.28 17.91
C ILE A 297 -20.79 1.53 18.69
N SER A 298 -19.77 1.40 19.55
CA SER A 298 -19.28 2.54 20.34
C SER A 298 -18.50 3.52 19.46
N VAL A 299 -18.71 4.83 19.66
CA VAL A 299 -18.06 5.92 18.91
C VAL A 299 -16.71 6.32 19.52
N HIS A 300 -16.32 5.75 20.66
CA HIS A 300 -15.10 6.11 21.39
C HIS A 300 -13.79 5.77 20.64
#